data_AF-A0A8S3EWM0-F1
#
_entry.id   AF-A0A8S3EWM0-F1
#
_cell.length_a   1.000
_cell.length_b   1.000
_cell.length_c   1.000
_cell.angle_alpha   90.00
_cell.angle_beta   90.00
_cell.angle_gamma   90.00
#
_symmetry.space_group_name_H-M   'P 1'
#
loop_
_entity.id
_entity.type
_entity.pdbx_description
1 polymer ?
#
loop_
_entity_poly.entity_id
_entity_poly.type
_entity_poly.pdbx_seq_one_letter_code
_entity_poly.pdbx_strand_id
1 'polypeptide(L)'
;TNPHGLCAMHKEQVDRLGTQIMKFDPSNEVSDDECNVKRHELSDNKIRTLTYGFLASFYPCGIIAGFDESIRSESPRRVLRHLIKIGKIGKLPLGIMYDNACSIKLYINARYGSVYFKSTSISNQLFNKVHFVLDSFHQQNHTCHMCKNEIKANHPSHNNMFDCINSQIAEQTFSTILHYKAHWSSYTYPKSFINFVIFFHLYNCKLTNTLF
;
A
#
# COMPACT_ATOMS: atom_id res chain seq x y z
N THR A 1 26.37 1.22 -0.55
CA THR A 1 25.37 0.80 -1.56
C THR A 1 24.34 1.90 -1.66
N ASN A 2 24.08 2.46 -2.84
CA ASN A 2 23.16 3.59 -3.01
C ASN A 2 21.72 3.12 -2.70
N PRO A 3 21.10 3.53 -1.57
CA PRO A 3 19.80 3.01 -1.14
C PRO A 3 18.62 3.61 -1.93
N HIS A 4 18.90 4.54 -2.85
CA HIS A 4 17.87 5.31 -3.56
C HIS A 4 17.78 5.01 -5.06
N GLY A 5 18.69 4.20 -5.60
CA GLY A 5 18.56 3.69 -6.95
C GLY A 5 17.54 2.54 -6.96
N LEU A 6 16.43 2.69 -7.70
CA LEU A 6 15.78 1.51 -8.26
C LEU A 6 16.89 0.70 -8.94
N CYS A 7 17.18 -0.49 -8.41
CA CYS A 7 18.23 -1.34 -8.98
C CYS A 7 17.99 -1.41 -10.49
N ALA A 8 19.03 -1.18 -11.31
CA ALA A 8 18.89 -1.25 -12.78
C ALA A 8 18.21 -2.56 -13.21
N MET A 9 18.42 -3.64 -12.46
CA MET A 9 17.73 -4.93 -12.59
C MET A 9 16.22 -4.85 -12.40
N HIS A 10 15.70 -4.04 -11.47
CA HIS A 10 14.26 -3.89 -11.25
C HIS A 10 13.58 -3.18 -12.42
N LYS A 11 14.21 -2.13 -12.97
CA LYS A 11 13.71 -1.44 -14.16
C LYS A 11 13.68 -2.39 -15.37
N GLU A 12 14.77 -3.13 -15.58
CA GLU A 12 14.87 -4.13 -16.64
C GLU A 12 13.86 -5.28 -16.47
N GLN A 13 13.63 -5.78 -15.24
CA GLN A 13 12.62 -6.80 -14.96
C GLN A 13 11.20 -6.31 -15.24
N VAL A 14 10.86 -5.09 -14.81
CA VAL A 14 9.54 -4.50 -15.05
C VAL A 14 9.29 -4.30 -16.55
N ASP A 15 10.29 -3.78 -17.27
CA ASP A 15 10.21 -3.55 -18.71
C ASP A 15 10.14 -4.87 -19.50
N ARG A 16 10.80 -5.93 -19.03
CA ARG A 16 10.87 -7.23 -19.69
C ARG A 16 9.66 -8.13 -19.41
N LEU A 17 9.11 -8.12 -18.21
CA LEU A 17 8.04 -9.06 -17.81
C LEU A 17 6.65 -8.62 -18.26
N GLY A 18 6.41 -7.32 -18.41
CA GLY A 18 5.06 -6.80 -18.67
C GLY A 18 4.04 -7.21 -17.60
N THR A 19 2.79 -6.75 -17.73
CA THR A 19 1.68 -7.19 -16.86
C THR A 19 1.23 -8.60 -17.25
N GLN A 20 1.51 -9.62 -16.44
CA GLN A 20 0.77 -10.88 -16.51
C GLN A 20 -0.45 -10.82 -15.59
N ILE A 21 -1.63 -11.06 -16.16
CA ILE A 21 -2.89 -11.16 -15.42
C ILE A 21 -2.86 -12.52 -14.70
N MET A 22 -2.84 -12.53 -13.35
CA MET A 22 -3.14 -13.75 -12.61
C MET A 22 -4.58 -14.15 -12.89
N LYS A 23 -4.77 -15.33 -13.49
CA LYS A 23 -6.09 -15.95 -13.56
C LYS A 23 -6.40 -16.57 -12.21
N PHE A 24 -7.40 -16.04 -11.53
CA PHE A 24 -7.95 -16.63 -10.31
C PHE A 24 -8.75 -17.88 -10.69
N ASP A 25 -8.46 -19.00 -10.02
CA ASP A 25 -9.26 -20.22 -10.12
C ASP A 25 -10.31 -20.21 -9.00
N PRO A 26 -11.60 -19.98 -9.32
CA PRO A 26 -12.66 -19.95 -8.33
C PRO A 26 -13.02 -21.32 -7.75
N SER A 27 -12.39 -22.42 -8.21
CA SER A 27 -12.69 -23.78 -7.74
C SER A 27 -12.01 -24.14 -6.41
N ASN A 28 -11.10 -23.30 -5.90
CA ASN A 28 -10.61 -23.44 -4.54
C ASN A 28 -11.68 -22.88 -3.58
N GLU A 29 -12.54 -23.74 -3.04
CA GLU A 29 -13.33 -23.44 -1.85
C GLU A 29 -12.35 -23.08 -0.71
N VAL A 30 -12.14 -21.78 -0.52
CA VAL A 30 -11.33 -21.25 0.57
C VAL A 30 -12.18 -21.38 1.83
N SER A 31 -11.78 -22.27 2.74
CA SER A 31 -12.27 -22.21 4.12
C SER A 31 -11.96 -20.82 4.67
N ASP A 32 -12.97 -20.19 5.28
CA ASP A 32 -12.90 -18.89 5.96
C ASP A 32 -12.00 -18.96 7.20
N ASP A 33 -10.72 -19.26 7.00
CA ASP A 33 -9.71 -19.15 8.05
C ASP A 33 -9.43 -17.67 8.26
N GLU A 34 -10.19 -17.07 9.17
CA GLU A 34 -10.00 -15.71 9.65
C GLU A 34 -8.52 -15.47 9.94
N CYS A 35 -7.91 -14.49 9.26
CA CYS A 35 -6.55 -14.11 9.56
C CYS A 35 -6.49 -13.60 11.01
N ASN A 36 -5.54 -14.14 11.80
CA ASN A 36 -5.30 -13.76 13.19
C ASN A 36 -4.93 -12.27 13.38
N VAL A 37 -4.52 -11.59 12.31
CA VAL A 37 -4.51 -10.12 12.20
C VAL A 37 -5.95 -9.62 12.12
N LYS A 38 -6.75 -9.96 13.14
CA LYS A 38 -8.10 -9.44 13.33
C LYS A 38 -7.95 -7.98 13.71
N ARG A 39 -8.16 -7.08 12.74
CA ARG A 39 -8.74 -5.78 13.13
C ARG A 39 -10.15 -6.10 13.61
N HIS A 40 -10.37 -6.13 14.93
CA HIS A 40 -11.70 -6.03 15.56
C HIS A 40 -12.43 -4.69 15.19
N GLU A 41 -12.08 -4.06 14.07
CA GLU A 41 -12.35 -2.68 13.66
C GLU A 41 -13.00 -2.60 12.27
N LEU A 42 -13.64 -3.69 11.81
CA LEU A 42 -14.68 -3.54 10.78
C LEU A 42 -15.94 -2.87 11.36
N SER A 43 -16.01 -2.66 12.67
CA SER A 43 -16.96 -1.73 13.29
C SER A 43 -16.32 -0.34 13.42
N ASP A 44 -16.94 0.66 12.79
CA ASP A 44 -16.61 2.09 12.86
C ASP A 44 -16.73 2.70 14.28
N ASN A 45 -16.86 1.89 15.34
CA ASN A 45 -17.56 2.29 16.57
C ASN A 45 -16.72 2.32 17.87
N LYS A 46 -15.39 2.24 17.83
CA LYS A 46 -14.60 2.60 19.02
C LYS A 46 -13.99 3.99 18.86
N ILE A 47 -14.39 4.87 19.76
CA ILE A 47 -13.88 6.23 20.00
C ILE A 47 -12.38 6.10 20.31
N ARG A 48 -11.55 5.90 19.29
CA ARG A 48 -10.13 6.20 19.37
C ARG A 48 -10.02 7.71 19.29
N THR A 49 -9.27 8.25 20.24
CA THR A 49 -8.82 9.64 20.33
C THR A 49 -8.49 10.20 18.95
N LEU A 50 -8.71 11.50 18.76
CA LEU A 50 -8.41 12.32 17.57
C LEU A 50 -6.91 12.33 17.23
N THR A 51 -6.27 11.17 17.14
CA THR A 51 -4.89 11.04 16.72
C THR A 51 -4.85 11.25 15.22
N TYR A 52 -4.18 12.34 14.86
CA TYR A 52 -3.88 12.69 13.50
C TYR A 52 -3.00 11.60 12.86
N GLY A 53 -3.58 10.84 11.94
CA GLY A 53 -2.87 9.86 11.13
C GLY A 53 -2.84 10.29 9.67
N PHE A 54 -2.03 9.62 8.87
CA PHE A 54 -2.09 9.72 7.42
C PHE A 54 -1.78 8.35 6.83
N LEU A 55 -2.35 8.11 5.66
CA LEU A 55 -1.96 7.04 4.77
C LEU A 55 -1.06 7.66 3.72
N ALA A 56 0.12 7.08 3.49
CA ALA A 56 1.02 7.50 2.44
C ALA A 56 1.42 6.31 1.58
N SER A 57 1.63 6.58 0.29
CA SER A 57 2.21 5.63 -0.66
C SER A 57 3.60 6.07 -1.02
N PHE A 58 4.52 5.13 -1.08
CA PHE A 58 5.93 5.35 -1.35
C PHE A 58 6.34 4.56 -2.60
N TYR A 59 7.17 5.15 -3.45
CA TYR A 59 7.92 4.40 -4.45
C TYR A 59 9.06 3.62 -3.77
N PRO A 60 9.58 2.55 -4.39
CA PRO A 60 10.70 1.77 -3.84
C PRO A 60 11.95 2.58 -3.46
N CYS A 61 12.17 3.74 -4.11
CA CYS A 61 13.29 4.64 -3.82
C CYS A 61 13.06 5.59 -2.63
N GLY A 62 11.88 5.56 -2.00
CA GLY A 62 11.49 6.42 -0.88
C GLY A 62 10.71 7.66 -1.25
N ILE A 63 10.55 7.96 -2.54
CA ILE A 63 9.74 9.10 -2.98
C ILE A 63 8.28 8.89 -2.55
N ILE A 64 7.72 9.89 -1.90
CA ILE A 64 6.31 9.91 -1.47
C ILE A 64 5.45 10.21 -2.70
N ALA A 65 4.68 9.21 -3.15
CA ALA A 65 3.85 9.28 -4.34
C ALA A 65 2.50 9.96 -4.09
N GLY A 66 2.00 9.88 -2.86
CA GLY A 66 0.75 10.50 -2.46
C GLY A 66 0.43 10.22 -1.01
N PHE A 67 -0.47 11.02 -0.44
CA PHE A 67 -0.95 10.82 0.93
C PHE A 67 -2.43 11.22 1.07
N ASP A 68 -3.09 10.63 2.05
CA ASP A 68 -4.43 11.01 2.51
C ASP A 68 -4.42 11.11 4.03
N GLU A 69 -5.04 12.16 4.57
CA GLU A 69 -5.21 12.28 6.01
C GLU A 69 -6.13 11.16 6.56
N SER A 70 -5.75 10.56 7.68
CA SER A 70 -6.53 9.58 8.42
C SER A 70 -6.97 10.11 9.78
N ILE A 71 -8.20 10.63 9.85
CA ILE A 71 -8.83 11.12 11.10
C ILE A 71 -9.38 9.96 11.98
N ARG A 72 -9.28 8.69 11.54
CA ARG A 72 -9.84 7.50 12.23
C ARG A 72 -9.04 6.24 11.89
N SER A 73 -9.50 5.07 12.37
CA SER A 73 -8.96 3.77 11.98
C SER A 73 -8.85 3.65 10.46
N GLU A 74 -7.75 3.05 10.04
CA GLU A 74 -7.55 2.70 8.65
C GLU A 74 -8.48 1.53 8.31
N SER A 75 -9.31 1.70 7.27
CA SER A 75 -10.19 0.65 6.79
C SER A 75 -9.85 0.28 5.35
N PRO A 76 -10.12 -0.96 4.91
CA PRO A 76 -9.86 -1.36 3.53
C PRO A 76 -10.44 -0.40 2.48
N ARG A 77 -11.62 0.15 2.77
CA ARG A 77 -12.28 1.18 1.95
C ARG A 77 -11.44 2.45 1.81
N ARG A 78 -10.81 2.92 2.89
CA ARG A 78 -9.96 4.13 2.87
C ARG A 78 -8.70 3.90 2.08
N VAL A 79 -8.04 2.75 2.28
CA VAL A 79 -6.85 2.35 1.52
C VAL A 79 -7.17 2.26 0.03
N LEU A 80 -8.27 1.58 -0.34
CA LEU A 80 -8.69 1.53 -1.74
C LEU A 80 -9.00 2.90 -2.33
N ARG A 81 -9.66 3.79 -1.57
CA ARG A 81 -9.90 5.16 -2.03
C ARG A 81 -8.59 5.89 -2.31
N HIS A 82 -7.59 5.74 -1.44
CA HIS A 82 -6.26 6.32 -1.62
C HIS A 82 -5.57 5.78 -2.87
N LEU A 83 -5.55 4.46 -3.05
CA LEU A 83 -4.95 3.81 -4.22
C LEU A 83 -5.62 4.24 -5.53
N ILE A 84 -6.96 4.33 -5.55
CA ILE A 84 -7.70 4.81 -6.72
C ILE A 84 -7.40 6.28 -7.01
N LYS A 85 -7.24 7.12 -5.98
CA LYS A 85 -6.86 8.53 -6.16
C LYS A 85 -5.47 8.65 -6.79
N ILE A 86 -4.49 7.88 -6.31
CA ILE A 86 -3.14 7.84 -6.90
C ILE A 86 -3.22 7.37 -8.36
N GLY A 87 -3.97 6.30 -8.62
CA GLY A 87 -4.21 5.79 -9.98
C GLY A 87 -4.98 6.73 -10.92
N LYS A 88 -5.58 7.80 -10.42
CA LYS A 88 -6.17 8.86 -11.26
C LYS A 88 -5.16 9.92 -11.69
N ILE A 89 -4.09 10.09 -10.91
CA ILE A 89 -3.05 11.10 -11.16
C ILE A 89 -1.98 10.54 -12.11
N GLY A 90 -1.83 9.21 -12.18
CA GLY A 90 -0.88 8.54 -13.06
C GLY A 90 -1.30 7.12 -13.42
N LYS A 91 -0.34 6.32 -13.87
CA LYS A 91 -0.56 4.89 -14.11
C LYS A 91 -0.63 4.15 -12.77
N LEU A 92 -1.54 3.17 -12.67
CA LEU A 92 -1.55 2.26 -11.53
C LEU A 92 -0.23 1.47 -11.46
N PRO A 93 0.31 1.22 -10.26
CA PRO A 93 1.51 0.41 -10.11
C PRO A 93 1.20 -1.05 -10.46
N LEU A 94 2.22 -1.80 -10.88
CA LEU A 94 2.09 -3.25 -11.13
C LEU A 94 1.87 -4.05 -9.84
N GLY A 95 2.45 -3.57 -8.74
CA GLY A 95 2.38 -4.22 -7.45
C GLY A 95 2.22 -3.21 -6.32
N ILE A 96 1.51 -3.62 -5.27
CA ILE A 96 1.33 -2.87 -4.04
C ILE A 96 1.74 -3.79 -2.89
N MET A 97 2.74 -3.36 -2.14
CA MET A 97 3.12 -4.00 -0.88
C MET A 97 2.42 -3.25 0.27
N TYR A 98 1.73 -4.00 1.13
CA TYR A 98 0.97 -3.44 2.23
C TYR A 98 0.89 -4.45 3.39
N ASP A 99 1.04 -3.99 4.62
CA ASP A 99 1.04 -4.83 5.82
C ASP A 99 -0.21 -5.72 5.91
N ASN A 100 -1.37 -5.19 5.49
CA ASN A 100 -2.66 -5.87 5.56
C ASN A 100 -3.29 -6.10 4.17
N ALA A 101 -2.45 -6.45 3.18
CA ALA A 101 -2.88 -6.71 1.81
C ALA A 101 -3.98 -7.78 1.70
N CYS A 102 -4.00 -8.78 2.59
CA CYS A 102 -5.06 -9.79 2.63
C CYS A 102 -6.44 -9.19 2.84
N SER A 103 -6.58 -8.24 3.79
CA SER A 103 -7.86 -7.61 4.09
C SER A 103 -8.35 -6.76 2.93
N ILE A 104 -7.44 -6.12 2.18
CA ILE A 104 -7.77 -5.38 0.96
C ILE A 104 -8.30 -6.34 -0.10
N LYS A 105 -7.60 -7.45 -0.36
CA LYS A 105 -7.98 -8.42 -1.38
C LYS A 105 -9.34 -9.06 -1.08
N LEU A 106 -9.57 -9.49 0.17
CA LEU A 106 -10.86 -10.00 0.62
C LEU A 106 -11.97 -8.95 0.48
N TYR A 107 -11.71 -7.70 0.86
CA TYR A 107 -12.67 -6.60 0.72
C TYR A 107 -13.04 -6.34 -0.75
N ILE A 108 -12.04 -6.33 -1.64
CA ILE A 108 -12.28 -6.19 -3.08
C ILE A 108 -13.15 -7.35 -3.57
N ASN A 109 -12.76 -8.60 -3.31
CA ASN A 109 -13.49 -9.79 -3.76
C ASN A 109 -14.96 -9.76 -3.32
N ALA A 110 -15.22 -9.38 -2.08
CA ALA A 110 -16.56 -9.33 -1.52
C ALA A 110 -17.43 -8.16 -2.05
N ARG A 111 -16.83 -7.11 -2.63
CA ARG A 111 -17.55 -5.86 -2.98
C ARG A 111 -17.40 -5.42 -4.43
N TYR A 112 -16.57 -6.08 -5.23
CA TYR A 112 -16.37 -5.71 -6.63
C TYR A 112 -17.68 -5.79 -7.43
N GLY A 113 -17.96 -4.78 -8.24
CA GLY A 113 -19.21 -4.66 -8.98
C GLY A 113 -20.41 -4.17 -8.16
N SER A 114 -20.26 -3.99 -6.85
CA SER A 114 -21.32 -3.44 -5.99
C SER A 114 -21.37 -1.91 -6.03
N VAL A 115 -22.40 -1.33 -5.40
CA VAL A 115 -22.51 0.13 -5.18
C VAL A 115 -21.32 0.72 -4.38
N TYR A 116 -20.64 -0.10 -3.57
CA TYR A 116 -19.51 0.33 -2.74
C TYR A 116 -18.16 0.29 -3.47
N PHE A 117 -17.97 -0.68 -4.38
CA PHE A 117 -16.80 -0.76 -5.26
C PHE A 117 -17.23 -1.04 -6.69
N LYS A 118 -17.63 0.05 -7.37
CA LYS A 118 -18.17 0.00 -8.73
C LYS A 118 -17.11 -0.46 -9.73
N SER A 119 -17.52 -1.35 -10.63
CA SER A 119 -16.76 -1.72 -11.82
C SER A 119 -16.66 -0.51 -12.76
N THR A 120 -15.43 -0.06 -12.98
CA THR A 120 -15.01 1.09 -13.80
C THR A 120 -13.69 0.69 -14.47
N SER A 121 -13.26 1.38 -15.54
CA SER A 121 -11.98 1.06 -16.18
C SER A 121 -10.80 1.04 -15.19
N ILE A 122 -10.74 2.00 -14.25
CA ILE A 122 -9.68 2.09 -13.25
C ILE A 122 -9.79 0.98 -12.20
N SER A 123 -10.98 0.70 -11.66
CA SER A 123 -11.14 -0.38 -10.69
C SER A 123 -10.87 -1.75 -11.29
N ASN A 124 -11.17 -1.95 -12.57
CA ASN A 124 -10.93 -3.21 -13.26
C ASN A 124 -9.43 -3.40 -13.52
N GLN A 125 -8.71 -2.32 -13.82
CA GLN A 125 -7.25 -2.34 -13.87
C GLN A 125 -6.66 -2.64 -12.49
N LEU A 126 -7.14 -1.96 -11.44
CA LEU A 126 -6.71 -2.22 -10.06
C LEU A 126 -6.95 -3.69 -9.66
N PHE A 127 -8.12 -4.22 -9.95
CA PHE A 127 -8.51 -5.57 -9.56
C PHE A 127 -7.79 -6.65 -10.36
N ASN A 128 -7.68 -6.50 -11.68
CA ASN A 128 -7.18 -7.56 -12.56
C ASN A 128 -5.67 -7.50 -12.81
N LYS A 129 -5.04 -6.33 -12.65
CA LYS A 129 -3.64 -6.11 -13.08
C LYS A 129 -2.68 -5.79 -11.94
N VAL A 130 -3.17 -5.41 -10.76
CA VAL A 130 -2.30 -5.00 -9.66
C VAL A 130 -2.12 -6.16 -8.68
N HIS A 131 -0.86 -6.54 -8.46
CA HIS A 131 -0.49 -7.56 -7.49
C HIS A 131 -0.52 -6.96 -6.08
N PHE A 132 -1.46 -7.41 -5.25
CA PHE A 132 -1.47 -7.10 -3.82
C PHE A 132 -0.62 -8.11 -3.08
N VAL A 133 0.38 -7.60 -2.38
CA VAL A 133 1.42 -8.39 -1.73
C VAL A 133 1.56 -7.96 -0.28
N LEU A 134 1.71 -8.93 0.63
CA LEU A 134 2.04 -8.65 2.01
C LEU A 134 3.47 -8.14 2.11
N ASP A 135 3.63 -7.10 2.91
CA ASP A 135 4.97 -6.72 3.34
C ASP A 135 5.65 -7.90 4.05
N SER A 136 6.86 -8.23 3.60
CA SER A 136 7.65 -9.35 4.10
C SER A 136 7.97 -9.22 5.58
N PHE A 137 8.07 -8.00 6.11
CA PHE A 137 8.28 -7.77 7.54
C PHE A 137 7.06 -8.20 8.36
N HIS A 138 5.86 -7.89 7.87
CA HIS A 138 4.61 -8.20 8.56
C HIS A 138 4.10 -9.62 8.29
N GLN A 139 4.55 -10.28 7.22
CA GLN A 139 4.05 -11.58 6.75
C GLN A 139 4.03 -12.68 7.82
N GLN A 140 4.99 -12.71 8.75
CA GLN A 140 5.04 -13.71 9.82
C GLN A 140 3.84 -13.62 10.77
N ASN A 141 3.24 -12.43 10.89
CA ASN A 141 2.09 -12.20 11.76
C ASN A 141 0.78 -12.71 11.14
N HIS A 142 0.75 -13.05 9.85
CA HIS A 142 -0.46 -13.47 9.15
C HIS A 142 -0.58 -15.00 9.06
N THR A 143 -1.71 -15.53 9.54
CA THR A 143 -1.95 -16.98 9.57
C THR A 143 -2.74 -17.54 8.40
N CYS A 144 -3.55 -16.73 7.72
CA CYS A 144 -4.48 -17.18 6.68
C CYS A 144 -3.75 -17.87 5.51
N HIS A 145 -4.40 -18.89 4.92
CA HIS A 145 -3.87 -19.62 3.77
C HIS A 145 -3.44 -18.69 2.63
N MET A 146 -4.29 -17.72 2.26
CA MET A 146 -3.98 -16.73 1.22
C MET A 146 -2.69 -15.96 1.54
N CYS A 147 -2.52 -15.52 2.78
CA CYS A 147 -1.32 -14.82 3.26
C CYS A 147 -0.06 -15.66 3.10
N LYS A 148 -0.18 -16.97 3.32
CA LYS A 148 0.94 -17.90 3.23
C LYS A 148 1.21 -18.40 1.82
N ASN A 149 0.24 -18.39 0.92
CA ASN A 149 0.38 -19.14 -0.33
C ASN A 149 0.12 -18.31 -1.58
N GLU A 150 -0.50 -17.14 -1.50
CA GLU A 150 -0.92 -16.40 -2.70
C GLU A 150 -0.39 -14.96 -2.76
N ILE A 151 -0.28 -14.29 -1.62
CA ILE A 151 0.07 -12.86 -1.56
C ILE A 151 1.43 -12.61 -0.93
N LYS A 152 2.29 -13.64 -0.84
CA LYS A 152 3.68 -13.47 -0.40
C LYS A 152 4.50 -12.72 -1.46
N ALA A 153 5.42 -11.87 -1.04
CA ALA A 153 6.27 -11.13 -1.97
C ALA A 153 7.10 -12.05 -2.88
N ASN A 154 7.66 -13.10 -2.29
CA ASN A 154 8.46 -14.11 -2.98
C ASN A 154 7.65 -15.26 -3.60
N HIS A 155 6.33 -15.09 -3.80
CA HIS A 155 5.53 -16.12 -4.44
C HIS A 155 5.96 -16.31 -5.91
N PRO A 156 6.09 -17.55 -6.43
CA PRO A 156 6.57 -17.80 -7.80
C PRO A 156 5.79 -17.08 -8.90
N SER A 157 4.48 -16.84 -8.70
CA SER A 157 3.64 -16.11 -9.68
C SER A 157 4.03 -14.63 -9.85
N HIS A 158 4.84 -14.08 -8.95
CA HIS A 158 5.32 -12.70 -9.03
C HIS A 158 6.61 -12.56 -9.85
N ASN A 159 7.20 -13.66 -10.36
CA ASN A 159 8.40 -13.64 -11.21
C ASN A 159 9.54 -12.79 -10.62
N ASN A 160 9.75 -12.88 -9.30
CA ASN A 160 10.79 -12.14 -8.57
C ASN A 160 10.65 -10.60 -8.65
N MET A 161 9.47 -10.07 -9.01
CA MET A 161 9.21 -8.63 -9.12
C MET A 161 9.50 -7.88 -7.81
N PHE A 162 9.28 -8.52 -6.67
CA PHE A 162 9.43 -7.90 -5.35
C PHE A 162 10.78 -8.17 -4.67
N ASP A 163 11.63 -9.04 -5.23
CA ASP A 163 12.87 -9.52 -4.58
C ASP A 163 13.90 -8.42 -4.35
N CYS A 164 13.85 -7.34 -5.13
CA CYS A 164 14.75 -6.19 -5.03
C CYS A 164 14.06 -4.91 -4.55
N ILE A 165 12.82 -5.01 -4.05
CA ILE A 165 12.11 -3.86 -3.48
C ILE A 165 12.45 -3.76 -2.00
N ASN A 166 12.86 -2.57 -1.56
CA ASN A 166 13.01 -2.28 -0.14
C ASN A 166 11.62 -2.26 0.53
N SER A 167 11.21 -3.37 1.12
CA SER A 167 9.92 -3.48 1.80
C SER A 167 9.84 -2.63 3.08
N GLN A 168 10.98 -2.22 3.63
CA GLN A 168 11.09 -1.42 4.85
C GLN A 168 11.03 0.09 4.60
N ILE A 169 10.81 0.51 3.34
CA ILE A 169 10.86 1.92 2.97
C ILE A 169 9.79 2.75 3.70
N ALA A 170 8.64 2.14 3.96
CA ALA A 170 7.56 2.76 4.73
C ALA A 170 8.04 3.04 6.16
N GLU A 171 8.58 2.05 6.86
CA GLU A 171 9.07 2.15 8.24
C GLU A 171 10.22 3.16 8.35
N GLN A 172 11.17 3.13 7.41
CA GLN A 172 12.28 4.07 7.36
C GLN A 172 11.79 5.52 7.17
N THR A 173 10.83 5.72 6.28
CA THR A 173 10.24 7.03 6.03
C THR A 173 9.40 7.49 7.20
N PHE A 174 8.59 6.61 7.79
CA PHE A 174 7.82 6.90 9.00
C PHE A 174 8.72 7.24 10.20
N SER A 175 9.84 6.55 10.37
CA SER A 175 10.83 6.88 11.40
C SER A 175 11.36 8.31 11.23
N THR A 176 11.69 8.69 10.00
CA THR A 176 12.10 10.08 9.67
C THR A 176 11.01 11.09 10.03
N ILE A 177 9.77 10.75 9.70
CA ILE A 177 8.59 11.57 9.95
C ILE A 177 8.31 11.72 11.46
N LEU A 178 8.51 10.65 12.23
CA LEU A 178 8.24 10.63 13.67
C LEU A 178 9.13 11.61 14.45
N HIS A 179 10.31 11.95 13.95
CA HIS A 179 11.14 13.02 14.54
C HIS A 179 10.43 14.38 14.59
N TYR A 180 9.48 14.62 13.69
CA TYR A 180 8.71 15.86 13.63
C TYR A 180 7.33 15.76 14.31
N LYS A 181 7.00 14.61 14.90
CA LYS A 181 5.69 14.34 15.51
C LYS A 181 5.30 15.40 16.55
N ALA A 182 6.25 15.86 17.37
CA ALA A 182 6.01 16.86 18.39
C ALA A 182 5.60 18.23 17.80
N HIS A 183 6.09 18.58 16.61
CA HIS A 183 5.71 19.83 15.94
C HIS A 183 4.30 19.76 15.38
N TRP A 184 3.87 18.58 14.93
CA TRP A 184 2.57 18.41 14.28
C TRP A 184 1.45 18.01 15.23
N SER A 185 1.76 17.65 16.47
CA SER A 185 0.75 17.33 17.49
C SER A 185 -0.22 18.48 17.77
N SER A 186 0.20 19.71 17.46
CA SER A 186 -0.61 20.93 17.61
C SER A 186 -1.43 21.30 16.36
N TYR A 187 -1.22 20.61 15.22
CA TYR A 187 -1.89 20.95 13.97
C TYR A 187 -3.16 20.14 13.78
N THR A 188 -4.25 20.85 13.48
CA THR A 188 -5.52 20.29 13.01
C THR A 188 -5.70 20.54 11.52
N TYR A 189 -6.60 19.79 10.88
CA TYR A 189 -7.02 20.09 9.52
C TYR A 189 -7.58 21.52 9.44
N PRO A 190 -7.23 22.33 8.42
CA PRO A 190 -6.42 22.01 7.23
C PRO A 190 -4.92 22.31 7.37
N LYS A 191 -4.48 22.91 8.48
CA LYS A 191 -3.07 23.31 8.69
C LYS A 191 -2.14 22.11 8.60
N SER A 192 -2.56 21.00 9.18
CA SER A 192 -1.81 19.75 9.19
C SER A 192 -1.60 19.18 7.78
N PHE A 193 -2.63 19.25 6.92
CA PHE A 193 -2.55 18.84 5.52
C PHE A 193 -1.53 19.69 4.74
N ILE A 194 -1.59 21.02 4.85
CA ILE A 194 -0.65 21.93 4.17
C ILE A 194 0.79 21.65 4.61
N ASN A 195 1.01 21.42 5.90
CA ASN A 195 2.32 21.07 6.43
C ASN A 195 2.84 19.76 5.86
N PHE A 196 2.00 18.73 5.71
CA PHE A 196 2.40 17.50 5.03
C PHE A 196 2.75 17.71 3.57
N VAL A 197 1.98 18.52 2.83
CA VAL A 197 2.31 18.84 1.43
C VAL A 197 3.71 19.45 1.35
N ILE A 198 4.00 20.46 2.18
CA ILE A 198 5.30 21.14 2.20
C ILE A 198 6.41 20.16 2.62
N PHE A 199 6.21 19.41 3.69
CA PHE A 199 7.20 18.48 4.21
C PHE A 199 7.52 17.38 3.20
N PHE A 200 6.51 16.73 2.61
CA PHE A 200 6.71 15.68 1.61
C PHE A 200 7.35 16.21 0.34
N HIS A 201 7.03 17.44 -0.07
CA HIS A 201 7.71 18.10 -1.18
C HIS A 201 9.20 18.29 -0.89
N LEU A 202 9.55 18.89 0.25
CA LEU A 202 10.95 19.11 0.65
C LEU A 202 11.71 17.79 0.82
N TYR A 203 11.06 16.78 1.39
CA TYR A 203 11.61 15.44 1.54
C TYR A 203 11.93 14.81 0.18
N ASN A 204 10.98 14.86 -0.75
CA ASN A 204 11.18 14.36 -2.11
C ASN A 204 12.30 15.13 -2.82
N CYS A 205 12.35 16.46 -2.72
CA CYS A 205 13.43 17.28 -3.29
C CYS A 205 14.81 16.90 -2.74
N LYS A 206 14.92 16.66 -1.43
CA LYS A 206 16.16 16.20 -0.81
C LYS A 206 16.62 14.86 -1.42
N LEU A 207 15.70 13.90 -1.54
CA LEU A 207 15.99 12.58 -2.11
C LEU A 207 16.44 12.67 -3.58
N THR A 208 15.78 13.50 -4.38
CA THR A 208 16.11 13.65 -5.81
C THR A 208 17.42 14.40 -6.02
N ASN A 209 17.75 15.38 -5.17
CA ASN A 209 19.02 16.12 -5.28
C ASN A 209 20.23 15.28 -4.85
N THR A 210 20.03 14.22 -4.07
CA THR A 210 21.07 13.24 -3.75
C THR A 210 21.23 12.13 -4.80
N LEU A 211 20.38 12.11 -5.83
CA LEU A 211 20.39 11.11 -6.90
C LEU A 211 21.09 11.59 -8.19
N PHE A 212 21.59 12.83 -8.21
CA PHE A 212 22.45 13.41 -9.24
C PHE A 212 23.84 13.69 -8.66
#